data_AF-A0AAP0FVI0-F1
#
_entry.id   AF-A0AAP0FVI0-F1
#
_cell.length_a   1.000
_cell.length_b   1.000
_cell.length_c   1.000
_cell.angle_alpha   90.00
_cell.angle_beta   90.00
_cell.angle_gamma   90.00
#
_symmetry.space_group_name_H-M   'P 1'
#
loop_
_entity.id
_entity.type
_entity.pdbx_description
1 polymer ?
#
loop_
_entity_poly.entity_id
_entity_poly.type
_entity_poly.pdbx_seq_one_letter_code
_entity_poly.pdbx_strand_id
1 'polypeptide(L)'
;MHLFEEKHSKIFRHNYFKICVQYSTAGGLPTIHAIAMEVNFFLLLLSFLGLVSFLKRSFSLLHWLYASFLRHPKDLKRVYGPWAVVTGATDGIGLAMSVQLARRGMHLVIVGRNSGRLKKATEHILARCGADAKVRTVVWDLAEDAGGGGSERLREAIEGVDVGVLLNCAGTTYAGAVYFHEAEEREWREVVKVNVDGTSHVTRVVLPKMVSRRRGAVVNVGSASTVALPSFPLHAIYAATKAFTEYASKTYEHDNCCCFRIAVGFRAWELMCSARRALQCRTMRLTDKSPT
;
A
#
# COMPACT_ATOMS: atom_id res chain seq x y z
N MET A 1 -20.91 53.32 41.41
CA MET A 1 -20.56 51.92 41.14
C MET A 1 -20.99 50.93 42.24
N HIS A 2 -21.93 51.30 43.12
CA HIS A 2 -22.46 50.41 44.19
C HIS A 2 -23.96 50.08 44.06
N LEU A 3 -24.66 50.69 43.10
CA LEU A 3 -26.11 50.54 42.88
C LEU A 3 -26.48 49.58 41.73
N PHE A 4 -25.49 49.08 40.98
CA PHE A 4 -25.72 48.16 39.85
C PHE A 4 -25.58 46.68 40.25
N GLU A 5 -24.77 46.35 41.27
CA GLU A 5 -24.63 44.97 41.78
C GLU A 5 -25.82 44.50 42.63
N GLU A 6 -26.48 45.40 43.36
CA GLU A 6 -27.56 45.00 44.27
C GLU A 6 -28.86 44.61 43.53
N LYS A 7 -29.12 45.23 42.36
CA LYS A 7 -30.30 44.94 41.54
C LYS A 7 -30.20 43.58 40.83
N HIS A 8 -29.01 43.18 40.39
CA HIS A 8 -28.81 41.89 39.73
C HIS A 8 -28.81 40.70 40.70
N SER A 9 -28.34 40.88 41.94
CA SER A 9 -28.37 39.84 42.99
C SER A 9 -29.81 39.50 43.46
N LYS A 10 -30.69 40.52 43.56
CA LYS A 10 -32.11 40.32 43.93
C LYS A 10 -32.91 39.64 42.81
N ILE A 11 -32.62 39.96 41.54
CA ILE A 11 -33.28 39.32 40.39
C ILE A 11 -32.85 37.84 40.25
N PHE A 12 -31.58 37.52 40.49
CA PHE A 12 -31.11 36.13 40.44
C PHE A 12 -31.71 35.27 41.57
N ARG A 13 -31.75 35.75 42.82
CA ARG A 13 -32.33 34.97 43.94
C ARG A 13 -33.84 34.79 43.79
N HIS A 14 -34.57 35.79 43.29
CA HIS A 14 -36.01 35.69 43.13
C HIS A 14 -36.42 34.72 41.99
N ASN A 15 -35.62 34.65 40.93
CA ASN A 15 -35.86 33.70 39.83
C ASN A 15 -35.47 32.25 40.19
N TYR A 16 -34.36 32.03 40.92
CA TYR A 16 -34.03 30.68 41.40
C TYR A 16 -35.02 30.16 42.44
N PHE A 17 -35.54 31.03 43.31
CA PHE A 17 -36.54 30.63 44.31
C PHE A 17 -37.90 30.35 43.67
N LYS A 18 -38.32 31.11 42.64
CA LYS A 18 -39.54 30.79 41.86
C LYS A 18 -39.41 29.49 41.08
N ILE A 19 -38.24 29.20 40.50
CA ILE A 19 -37.97 27.95 39.79
C ILE A 19 -38.01 26.75 40.77
N CYS A 20 -37.43 26.87 41.97
CA CYS A 20 -37.50 25.80 42.97
C CYS A 20 -38.91 25.60 43.56
N VAL A 21 -39.70 26.67 43.75
CA VAL A 21 -41.04 26.58 44.37
C VAL A 21 -42.12 26.09 43.38
N GLN A 22 -42.02 26.42 42.08
CA GLN A 22 -42.90 25.83 41.06
C GLN A 22 -42.67 24.33 40.85
N TYR A 23 -41.47 23.82 41.13
CA TYR A 23 -41.16 22.39 41.07
C TYR A 23 -41.64 21.57 42.29
N SER A 24 -41.99 22.25 43.40
CA SER A 24 -42.42 21.58 44.65
C SER A 24 -43.94 21.38 44.74
N THR A 25 -44.74 22.10 43.93
CA THR A 25 -46.21 22.13 44.06
C THR A 25 -46.98 21.46 42.92
N ALA A 26 -46.30 21.01 41.86
CA ALA A 26 -46.86 20.11 40.86
C ALA A 26 -46.10 18.79 40.95
N GLY A 27 -46.79 17.64 41.03
CA GLY A 27 -46.21 16.30 41.21
C GLY A 27 -45.22 15.86 40.13
N GLY A 28 -44.00 16.42 40.15
CA GLY A 28 -42.95 16.32 39.12
C GLY A 28 -41.73 15.49 39.55
N LEU A 29 -41.89 14.56 40.50
CA LEU A 29 -40.86 13.55 40.75
C LEU A 29 -40.58 12.59 39.55
N PRO A 30 -41.56 12.25 38.67
CA PRO A 30 -41.27 11.32 37.56
C PRO A 30 -40.47 11.96 36.41
N THR A 31 -40.44 13.28 36.27
CA THR A 31 -39.77 13.96 35.15
C THR A 31 -38.24 14.02 35.31
N ILE A 32 -37.71 14.24 36.52
CA ILE A 32 -36.25 14.25 36.76
C ILE A 32 -35.66 12.85 36.63
N HIS A 33 -36.34 11.83 37.14
CA HIS A 33 -35.94 10.43 36.98
C HIS A 33 -36.01 9.96 35.52
N ALA A 34 -37.04 10.39 34.76
CA ALA A 34 -37.13 10.10 33.33
C ALA A 34 -35.97 10.74 32.53
N ILE A 35 -35.65 12.01 32.80
CA ILE A 35 -34.51 12.70 32.16
C ILE A 35 -33.19 12.03 32.53
N ALA A 36 -32.99 11.64 33.80
CA ALA A 36 -31.78 10.94 34.24
C ALA A 36 -31.65 9.54 33.61
N MET A 37 -32.77 8.81 33.43
CA MET A 37 -32.77 7.54 32.71
C MET A 37 -32.44 7.71 31.22
N GLU A 38 -32.98 8.74 30.56
CA GLU A 38 -32.65 9.04 29.17
C GLU A 38 -31.15 9.37 29.01
N VAL A 39 -30.60 10.22 29.88
CA VAL A 39 -29.17 10.57 29.86
C VAL A 39 -28.31 9.32 30.10
N ASN A 40 -28.66 8.46 31.06
CA ASN A 40 -27.95 7.21 31.32
C ASN A 40 -28.02 6.24 30.12
N PHE A 41 -29.18 6.14 29.47
CA PHE A 41 -29.33 5.32 28.27
C PHE A 41 -28.44 5.81 27.12
N PHE A 42 -28.39 7.13 26.88
CA PHE A 42 -27.50 7.72 25.88
C PHE A 42 -26.02 7.48 26.20
N LEU A 43 -25.60 7.62 27.46
CA LEU A 43 -24.21 7.35 27.88
C LEU A 43 -23.83 5.88 27.74
N LEU A 44 -24.75 4.96 28.05
CA LEU A 44 -24.56 3.52 27.84
C LEU A 44 -24.44 3.19 26.34
N LEU A 45 -25.26 3.79 25.49
CA LEU A 45 -25.19 3.62 24.04
C LEU A 45 -23.86 4.11 23.47
N LEU A 46 -23.40 5.30 23.88
CA LEU A 46 -22.10 5.86 23.46
C LEU A 46 -20.93 4.99 23.95
N SER A 47 -21.01 4.48 25.18
CA SER A 47 -20.00 3.59 25.76
C SER A 47 -19.96 2.25 25.03
N PHE A 48 -21.11 1.70 24.64
CA PHE A 48 -21.20 0.49 23.82
C PHE A 48 -20.60 0.70 22.42
N LEU A 49 -20.94 1.78 21.73
CA LEU A 49 -20.34 2.14 20.44
C LEU A 49 -18.82 2.35 20.55
N GLY A 50 -18.37 2.97 21.64
CA GLY A 50 -16.96 3.14 21.98
C GLY A 50 -16.25 1.80 22.18
N LEU A 51 -16.85 0.88 22.93
CA LEU A 51 -16.34 -0.46 23.18
C LEU A 51 -16.24 -1.27 21.88
N VAL A 52 -17.28 -1.28 21.04
CA VAL A 52 -17.27 -1.96 19.74
C VAL A 52 -16.15 -1.40 18.84
N SER A 53 -16.00 -0.08 18.80
CA SER A 53 -14.94 0.59 18.02
C SER A 53 -13.54 0.26 18.55
N PHE A 54 -13.36 0.22 19.88
CA PHE A 54 -12.13 -0.16 20.54
C PHE A 54 -11.76 -1.61 20.23
N LEU A 55 -12.70 -2.54 20.42
CA LEU A 55 -12.50 -3.96 20.12
C LEU A 55 -12.11 -4.19 18.65
N LYS A 56 -12.77 -3.50 17.70
CA LYS A 56 -12.43 -3.59 16.28
C LYS A 56 -11.01 -3.10 15.96
N ARG A 57 -10.58 -1.99 16.58
CA ARG A 57 -9.22 -1.46 16.44
C ARG A 57 -8.19 -2.37 17.11
N SER A 58 -8.47 -2.85 18.31
CA SER A 58 -7.62 -3.78 19.05
C SER A 58 -7.45 -5.11 18.31
N PHE A 59 -8.52 -5.68 17.75
CA PHE A 59 -8.43 -6.87 16.90
C PHE A 59 -7.61 -6.62 15.64
N SER A 60 -7.81 -5.48 14.96
CA SER A 60 -7.00 -5.12 13.79
C SER A 60 -5.52 -4.95 14.14
N LEU A 61 -5.21 -4.37 15.31
CA LEU A 61 -3.84 -4.22 15.81
C LEU A 61 -3.22 -5.58 16.15
N LEU A 62 -3.93 -6.43 16.88
CA LEU A 62 -3.50 -7.80 17.22
C LEU A 62 -3.27 -8.64 15.96
N HIS A 63 -4.19 -8.58 14.99
CA HIS A 63 -4.01 -9.23 13.70
C HIS A 63 -2.79 -8.65 12.99
N TRP A 64 -2.60 -7.34 12.98
CA TRP A 64 -1.41 -6.72 12.36
C TRP A 64 -0.12 -7.19 13.04
N LEU A 65 -0.06 -7.24 14.37
CA LEU A 65 1.09 -7.76 15.13
C LEU A 65 1.36 -9.22 14.80
N TYR A 66 0.32 -10.06 14.80
CA TYR A 66 0.45 -11.47 14.42
C TYR A 66 0.97 -11.61 12.98
N ALA A 67 0.37 -10.90 12.04
CA ALA A 67 0.75 -10.93 10.64
C ALA A 67 2.17 -10.42 10.40
N SER A 68 2.65 -9.47 11.23
CA SER A 68 3.95 -8.78 11.07
C SER A 68 5.12 -9.44 11.80
N PHE A 69 4.86 -10.36 12.74
CA PHE A 69 5.92 -10.93 13.58
C PHE A 69 5.81 -12.45 13.77
N LEU A 70 4.60 -13.00 13.82
CA LEU A 70 4.36 -14.39 14.21
C LEU A 70 3.91 -15.29 13.06
N ARG A 71 3.47 -14.71 11.93
CA ARG A 71 2.98 -15.49 10.80
C ARG A 71 4.14 -16.21 10.09
N HIS A 72 4.07 -17.53 10.06
CA HIS A 72 5.03 -18.33 9.29
C HIS A 72 5.00 -17.97 7.80
N PRO A 73 6.18 -17.82 7.16
CA PRO A 73 6.26 -17.54 5.74
C PRO A 73 5.68 -18.70 4.93
N LYS A 74 4.83 -18.38 3.95
CA LYS A 74 4.32 -19.38 3.01
C LYS A 74 5.44 -19.76 2.03
N ASP A 75 5.53 -21.05 1.71
CA ASP A 75 6.33 -21.54 0.59
C ASP A 75 5.65 -21.12 -0.73
N LEU A 76 6.13 -20.02 -1.30
CA LEU A 76 5.57 -19.44 -2.54
C LEU A 76 5.73 -20.38 -3.73
N LYS A 77 6.83 -21.16 -3.78
CA LYS A 77 7.09 -22.11 -4.86
C LYS A 77 6.05 -23.22 -4.86
N ARG A 78 5.79 -23.80 -3.68
CA ARG A 78 4.78 -24.84 -3.51
C ARG A 78 3.36 -24.33 -3.76
N VAL A 79 3.06 -23.13 -3.28
CA VAL A 79 1.69 -22.58 -3.36
C VAL A 79 1.37 -22.03 -4.74
N TYR A 80 2.24 -21.23 -5.36
CA TYR A 80 1.92 -20.49 -6.59
C TYR A 80 2.65 -20.98 -7.83
N GLY A 81 3.82 -21.59 -7.69
CA GLY A 81 4.60 -22.14 -8.81
C GLY A 81 6.07 -21.73 -8.75
N PRO A 82 6.93 -22.36 -9.56
CA PRO A 82 8.37 -22.19 -9.47
C PRO A 82 8.90 -20.88 -10.06
N TRP A 83 8.15 -20.18 -10.91
CA TRP A 83 8.61 -18.93 -11.54
C TRP A 83 7.89 -17.69 -11.04
N ALA A 84 8.62 -16.58 -10.95
CA ALA A 84 8.08 -15.25 -10.73
C ALA A 84 8.51 -14.27 -11.84
N VAL A 85 7.61 -13.40 -12.25
CA VAL A 85 7.93 -12.25 -13.12
C VAL A 85 8.07 -11.01 -12.25
N VAL A 86 9.14 -10.24 -12.41
CA VAL A 86 9.38 -9.00 -11.65
C VAL A 86 9.70 -7.86 -12.61
N THR A 87 8.87 -6.82 -12.64
CA THR A 87 9.14 -5.59 -13.39
C THR A 87 9.95 -4.60 -12.56
N GLY A 88 10.78 -3.76 -13.17
CA GLY A 88 11.62 -2.81 -12.43
C GLY A 88 12.67 -3.50 -11.56
N ALA A 89 13.11 -4.69 -11.95
CA ALA A 89 13.97 -5.56 -11.14
C ALA A 89 15.46 -5.18 -11.14
N THR A 90 15.82 -4.09 -11.82
CA THR A 90 17.22 -3.66 -11.95
C THR A 90 17.74 -2.86 -10.76
N ASP A 91 16.86 -2.32 -9.92
CA ASP A 91 17.23 -1.50 -8.76
C ASP A 91 16.13 -1.51 -7.67
N GLY A 92 16.42 -0.90 -6.52
CA GLY A 92 15.47 -0.55 -5.48
C GLY A 92 14.64 -1.74 -4.97
N ILE A 93 13.33 -1.52 -4.86
CA ILE A 93 12.37 -2.51 -4.34
C ILE A 93 12.33 -3.74 -5.25
N GLY A 94 12.35 -3.56 -6.57
CA GLY A 94 12.27 -4.68 -7.52
C GLY A 94 13.46 -5.62 -7.42
N LEU A 95 14.68 -5.08 -7.32
CA LEU A 95 15.90 -5.89 -7.14
C LEU A 95 15.90 -6.60 -5.78
N ALA A 96 15.56 -5.89 -4.70
CA ALA A 96 15.49 -6.48 -3.37
C ALA A 96 14.48 -7.64 -3.30
N MET A 97 13.29 -7.45 -3.89
CA MET A 97 12.26 -8.49 -3.98
C MET A 97 12.72 -9.67 -4.82
N SER A 98 13.39 -9.43 -5.94
CA SER A 98 13.97 -10.47 -6.80
C SER A 98 14.95 -11.36 -6.03
N VAL A 99 15.88 -10.76 -5.28
CA VAL A 99 16.81 -11.50 -4.42
C VAL A 99 16.09 -12.35 -3.38
N GLN A 100 15.05 -11.82 -2.73
CA GLN A 100 14.30 -12.56 -1.70
C GLN A 100 13.49 -13.72 -2.30
N LEU A 101 12.90 -13.56 -3.48
CA LEU A 101 12.21 -14.64 -4.18
C LEU A 101 13.16 -15.76 -4.60
N ALA A 102 14.32 -15.38 -5.17
CA ALA A 102 15.30 -16.36 -5.59
C ALA A 102 15.95 -17.10 -4.40
N ARG A 103 16.14 -16.43 -3.25
CA ARG A 103 16.54 -17.10 -1.98
C ARG A 103 15.50 -18.10 -1.47
N ARG A 104 14.23 -17.92 -1.82
CA ARG A 104 13.14 -18.86 -1.53
C ARG A 104 12.98 -19.94 -2.60
N GLY A 105 13.94 -20.06 -3.52
CA GLY A 105 14.00 -21.12 -4.52
C GLY A 105 13.12 -20.90 -5.76
N MET A 106 12.60 -19.69 -5.98
CA MET A 106 11.89 -19.35 -7.21
C MET A 106 12.87 -18.94 -8.32
N HIS A 107 12.58 -19.35 -9.54
CA HIS A 107 13.22 -18.83 -10.74
C HIS A 107 12.56 -17.50 -11.13
N LEU A 108 13.29 -16.64 -11.85
CA LEU A 108 12.84 -15.29 -12.15
C LEU A 108 12.82 -15.01 -13.65
N VAL A 109 11.81 -14.28 -14.09
CA VAL A 109 11.85 -13.48 -15.32
C VAL A 109 11.90 -12.02 -14.88
N ILE A 110 13.01 -11.34 -15.12
CA ILE A 110 13.19 -9.94 -14.74
C ILE A 110 13.02 -9.02 -15.95
N VAL A 111 12.21 -7.98 -15.78
CA VAL A 111 11.88 -7.01 -16.83
C VAL A 111 12.48 -5.66 -16.49
N GLY A 112 13.15 -5.04 -17.45
CA GLY A 112 13.70 -3.69 -17.30
C GLY A 112 14.16 -3.10 -18.64
N ARG A 113 14.35 -1.77 -18.68
CA ARG A 113 14.65 -1.07 -19.95
C ARG A 113 16.10 -1.14 -20.41
N ASN A 114 17.06 -1.35 -19.49
CA ASN A 114 18.49 -1.33 -19.81
C ASN A 114 19.11 -2.74 -19.69
N SER A 115 19.61 -3.27 -20.80
CA SER A 115 20.22 -4.61 -20.87
C SER A 115 21.45 -4.76 -19.96
N GLY A 116 22.32 -3.74 -19.90
CA GLY A 116 23.50 -3.74 -19.04
C GLY A 116 23.14 -3.80 -17.55
N ARG A 117 22.13 -3.04 -17.12
CA ARG A 117 21.62 -3.10 -15.74
C ARG A 117 20.92 -4.42 -15.43
N LEU A 118 20.19 -5.01 -16.39
CA LEU A 118 19.59 -6.34 -16.25
C LEU A 118 20.64 -7.43 -16.06
N LYS A 119 21.77 -7.36 -16.79
CA LYS A 119 22.89 -8.29 -16.63
C LYS A 119 23.48 -8.19 -15.22
N LYS A 120 23.79 -6.97 -14.76
CA LYS A 120 24.30 -6.74 -13.39
C LYS A 120 23.31 -7.21 -12.31
N ALA A 121 22.01 -6.96 -12.49
CA ALA A 121 20.98 -7.42 -11.58
C ALA A 121 20.90 -8.95 -11.54
N THR A 122 21.01 -9.61 -12.69
CA THR A 122 21.03 -11.08 -12.81
C THR A 122 22.21 -11.67 -12.05
N GLU A 123 23.43 -11.17 -12.28
CA GLU A 123 24.64 -11.59 -11.57
C GLU A 123 24.49 -11.36 -10.06
N HIS A 124 23.95 -10.21 -9.65
CA HIS A 124 23.72 -9.87 -8.25
C HIS A 124 22.72 -10.81 -7.55
N ILE A 125 21.65 -11.20 -8.26
CA ILE A 125 20.65 -12.15 -7.78
C ILE A 125 21.27 -13.55 -7.66
N LEU A 126 21.88 -14.06 -8.73
CA LEU A 126 22.47 -15.40 -8.76
C LEU A 126 23.55 -15.57 -7.69
N ALA A 127 24.39 -14.56 -7.45
CA ALA A 127 25.42 -14.58 -6.41
C ALA A 127 24.87 -14.67 -4.97
N ARG A 128 23.57 -14.45 -4.76
CA ARG A 128 22.92 -14.43 -3.43
C ARG A 128 21.91 -15.56 -3.25
N CYS A 129 21.85 -16.50 -4.19
CA CYS A 129 20.87 -17.58 -4.25
C CYS A 129 21.56 -18.92 -4.53
N GLY A 130 20.87 -20.04 -4.29
CA GLY A 130 21.43 -21.37 -4.54
C GLY A 130 21.70 -21.65 -6.02
N ALA A 131 22.56 -22.62 -6.31
CA ALA A 131 23.04 -22.95 -7.65
C ALA A 131 21.93 -23.25 -8.69
N ASP A 132 20.73 -23.63 -8.24
CA ASP A 132 19.61 -23.98 -9.10
C ASP A 132 18.74 -22.80 -9.55
N ALA A 133 19.02 -21.58 -9.06
CA ALA A 133 18.26 -20.40 -9.45
C ALA A 133 18.46 -20.09 -10.95
N LYS A 134 17.36 -19.85 -11.67
CA LYS A 134 17.37 -19.49 -13.09
C LYS A 134 16.80 -18.10 -13.23
N VAL A 135 17.45 -17.26 -14.02
CA VAL A 135 17.00 -15.89 -14.29
C VAL A 135 16.95 -15.69 -15.80
N ARG A 136 15.76 -15.37 -16.31
CA ARG A 136 15.55 -14.90 -17.68
C ARG A 136 15.41 -13.38 -17.64
N THR A 137 15.93 -12.69 -18.65
CA THR A 137 15.85 -11.23 -18.75
C THR A 137 14.97 -10.84 -19.93
N VAL A 138 14.17 -9.78 -19.75
CA VAL A 138 13.36 -9.18 -20.80
C VAL A 138 13.67 -7.70 -20.83
N VAL A 139 14.25 -7.24 -21.95
CA VAL A 139 14.48 -5.82 -22.18
C VAL A 139 13.15 -5.22 -22.62
N TRP A 140 12.60 -4.32 -21.82
CA TRP A 140 11.34 -3.65 -22.13
C TRP A 140 11.27 -2.29 -21.44
N ASP A 141 11.18 -1.23 -22.25
CA ASP A 141 10.79 0.09 -21.76
C ASP A 141 9.25 0.21 -21.76
N LEU A 142 8.69 0.25 -20.56
CA LEU A 142 7.25 0.37 -20.35
C LEU A 142 6.69 1.76 -20.72
N ALA A 143 7.56 2.77 -20.86
CA ALA A 143 7.15 4.11 -21.30
C ALA A 143 6.97 4.20 -22.82
N GLU A 144 7.71 3.41 -23.59
CA GLU A 144 7.71 3.49 -25.06
C GLU A 144 6.89 2.38 -25.71
N ASP A 145 6.85 1.20 -25.10
CA ASP A 145 6.44 -0.02 -25.77
C ASP A 145 5.40 -0.82 -24.97
N ALA A 146 4.51 -0.14 -24.25
CA ALA A 146 3.55 -0.81 -23.35
C ALA A 146 2.71 -1.89 -24.07
N GLY A 147 2.41 -1.74 -25.37
CA GLY A 147 1.62 -2.71 -26.13
C GLY A 147 2.34 -3.47 -27.25
N GLY A 148 3.60 -3.17 -27.56
CA GLY A 148 4.29 -3.69 -28.75
C GLY A 148 5.29 -4.82 -28.45
N GLY A 149 6.50 -4.73 -29.00
CA GLY A 149 7.48 -5.82 -29.05
C GLY A 149 7.97 -6.32 -27.68
N GLY A 150 7.91 -5.50 -26.64
CA GLY A 150 8.19 -5.87 -25.26
C GLY A 150 7.19 -6.89 -24.70
N SER A 151 5.91 -6.78 -25.10
CA SER A 151 4.88 -7.74 -24.70
C SER A 151 5.15 -9.12 -25.29
N GLU A 152 5.63 -9.18 -26.53
CA GLU A 152 5.97 -10.45 -27.19
C GLU A 152 7.22 -11.08 -26.58
N ARG A 153 8.28 -10.31 -26.37
CA ARG A 153 9.47 -10.77 -25.65
C ARG A 153 9.14 -11.31 -24.26
N LEU A 154 8.17 -10.70 -23.56
CA LEU A 154 7.69 -11.24 -22.29
C LEU A 154 6.94 -12.56 -22.49
N ARG A 155 6.06 -12.69 -23.50
CA ARG A 155 5.35 -13.94 -23.83
C ARG A 155 6.33 -15.08 -24.09
N GLU A 156 7.33 -14.85 -24.93
CA GLU A 156 8.42 -15.79 -25.23
C GLU A 156 9.17 -16.17 -23.96
N ALA A 157 9.55 -15.19 -23.13
CA ALA A 157 10.30 -15.45 -21.90
C ALA A 157 9.50 -16.25 -20.85
N ILE A 158 8.17 -16.16 -20.85
CA ILE A 158 7.29 -16.94 -19.97
C ILE A 158 6.74 -18.20 -20.65
N GLU A 159 7.16 -18.51 -21.87
CA GLU A 159 6.78 -19.73 -22.54
C GLU A 159 7.47 -20.95 -21.92
N GLY A 160 6.72 -22.05 -21.81
CA GLY A 160 7.17 -23.29 -21.19
C GLY A 160 7.43 -23.22 -19.67
N VAL A 161 7.14 -22.09 -19.01
CA VAL A 161 7.36 -21.93 -17.56
C VAL A 161 6.06 -21.65 -16.80
N ASP A 162 5.98 -22.23 -15.60
CA ASP A 162 4.86 -22.05 -14.67
C ASP A 162 5.07 -20.81 -13.80
N VAL A 163 4.65 -19.66 -14.34
CA VAL A 163 4.67 -18.38 -13.62
C VAL A 163 3.57 -18.35 -12.58
N GLY A 164 3.97 -18.42 -11.32
CA GLY A 164 3.08 -18.37 -10.16
C GLY A 164 2.91 -16.99 -9.56
N VAL A 165 3.92 -16.13 -9.66
CA VAL A 165 3.92 -14.80 -9.04
C VAL A 165 4.26 -13.73 -10.07
N LEU A 166 3.48 -12.66 -10.10
CA LEU A 166 3.80 -11.43 -10.83
C LEU A 166 4.02 -10.30 -9.82
N LEU A 167 5.15 -9.62 -9.90
CA LEU A 167 5.48 -8.43 -9.13
C LEU A 167 5.63 -7.23 -10.06
N ASN A 168 4.61 -6.39 -10.08
CA ASN A 168 4.65 -5.11 -10.77
C ASN A 168 5.31 -4.06 -9.86
N CYS A 169 6.64 -4.02 -9.88
CA CYS A 169 7.44 -3.05 -9.12
C CYS A 169 7.92 -1.86 -9.97
N ALA A 170 7.83 -1.95 -11.30
CA ALA A 170 8.14 -0.82 -12.16
C ALA A 170 7.19 0.35 -11.86
N GLY A 171 7.76 1.53 -11.71
CA GLY A 171 7.01 2.75 -11.55
C GLY A 171 7.93 3.96 -11.54
N THR A 172 7.40 5.09 -11.97
CA THR A 172 8.11 6.36 -11.97
C THR A 172 7.25 7.48 -11.36
N THR A 173 7.90 8.58 -11.03
CA THR A 173 7.32 9.81 -10.49
C THR A 173 8.05 10.99 -11.12
N TYR A 174 7.53 12.20 -10.92
CA TYR A 174 8.17 13.45 -11.33
C TYR A 174 9.60 13.58 -10.77
N ALA A 175 10.45 14.32 -11.48
CA ALA A 175 11.82 14.60 -11.02
C ALA A 175 11.84 15.46 -9.74
N GLY A 176 10.79 16.25 -9.50
CA GLY A 176 10.62 17.07 -8.31
C GLY A 176 9.16 17.34 -7.97
N ALA A 177 8.95 18.05 -6.87
CA ALA A 177 7.63 18.49 -6.45
C ALA A 177 7.22 19.71 -7.29
N VAL A 178 6.24 19.53 -8.18
CA VAL A 178 5.82 20.56 -9.14
C VAL A 178 4.30 20.73 -9.14
N TYR A 179 3.83 21.96 -9.32
CA TYR A 179 2.40 22.14 -9.57
C TYR A 179 2.04 21.49 -10.91
N PHE A 180 0.83 20.93 -11.00
CA PHE A 180 0.45 20.18 -12.21
C PHE A 180 0.49 21.05 -13.47
N HIS A 181 0.12 22.33 -13.38
CA HIS A 181 0.15 23.26 -14.51
C HIS A 181 1.57 23.66 -14.94
N GLU A 182 2.59 23.33 -14.15
CA GLU A 182 4.01 23.58 -14.44
C GLU A 182 4.74 22.30 -14.86
N ALA A 183 4.11 21.12 -14.71
CA ALA A 183 4.72 19.84 -15.03
C ALA A 183 4.92 19.71 -16.55
N GLU A 184 6.13 19.32 -16.98
CA GLU A 184 6.42 19.08 -18.39
C GLU A 184 5.48 18.00 -18.93
N GLU A 185 4.93 18.24 -20.13
CA GLU A 185 3.98 17.30 -20.75
C GLU A 185 4.56 15.89 -20.88
N ARG A 186 5.83 15.82 -21.27
CA ARG A 186 6.56 14.56 -21.41
C ARG A 186 6.65 13.80 -20.10
N GLU A 187 6.96 14.48 -18.99
CA GLU A 187 7.14 13.84 -17.68
C GLU A 187 5.85 13.22 -17.14
N TRP A 188 4.76 13.98 -17.10
CA TRP A 188 3.52 13.45 -16.53
C TRP A 188 2.94 12.34 -17.41
N ARG A 189 3.10 12.42 -18.74
CA ARG A 189 2.70 11.34 -19.65
C ARG A 189 3.54 10.08 -19.43
N GLU A 190 4.84 10.20 -19.22
CA GLU A 190 5.71 9.05 -18.88
C GLU A 190 5.23 8.36 -17.60
N VAL A 191 4.86 9.13 -16.57
CA VAL A 191 4.30 8.59 -15.32
C VAL A 191 3.03 7.75 -15.59
N VAL A 192 2.12 8.24 -16.43
CA VAL A 192 0.92 7.48 -16.83
C VAL A 192 1.30 6.21 -17.58
N LYS A 193 2.11 6.32 -18.64
CA LYS A 193 2.48 5.17 -19.47
C LYS A 193 3.15 4.06 -18.66
N VAL A 194 4.08 4.40 -17.77
CA VAL A 194 4.77 3.38 -16.95
C VAL A 194 3.85 2.80 -15.89
N ASN A 195 3.18 3.64 -15.09
CA ASN A 195 2.46 3.18 -13.90
C ASN A 195 1.11 2.54 -14.25
N VAL A 196 0.44 3.01 -15.30
CA VAL A 196 -0.89 2.54 -15.74
C VAL A 196 -0.75 1.54 -16.88
N ASP A 197 -0.26 1.99 -18.04
CA ASP A 197 -0.26 1.15 -19.25
C ASP A 197 0.70 -0.03 -19.07
N GLY A 198 1.96 0.24 -18.67
CA GLY A 198 2.97 -0.77 -18.45
C GLY A 198 2.53 -1.86 -17.47
N THR A 199 2.01 -1.46 -16.31
CA THR A 199 1.45 -2.40 -15.31
C THR A 199 0.30 -3.23 -15.90
N SER A 200 -0.61 -2.59 -16.63
CA SER A 200 -1.78 -3.25 -17.20
C SER A 200 -1.38 -4.26 -18.29
N HIS A 201 -0.44 -3.90 -19.14
CA HIS A 201 0.04 -4.75 -20.23
C HIS A 201 0.82 -5.95 -19.73
N VAL A 202 1.74 -5.77 -18.78
CA VAL A 202 2.45 -6.90 -18.15
C VAL A 202 1.46 -7.85 -17.49
N THR A 203 0.48 -7.30 -16.76
CA THR A 203 -0.57 -8.11 -16.12
C THR A 203 -1.37 -8.87 -17.17
N ARG A 204 -1.80 -8.21 -18.25
CA ARG A 204 -2.55 -8.85 -19.35
C ARG A 204 -1.78 -9.99 -20.03
N VAL A 205 -0.46 -9.93 -20.10
CA VAL A 205 0.37 -11.00 -20.67
C VAL A 205 0.45 -12.21 -19.74
N VAL A 206 0.58 -11.99 -18.43
CA VAL A 206 0.84 -13.07 -17.45
C VAL A 206 -0.45 -13.69 -16.91
N LEU A 207 -1.49 -12.87 -16.69
CA LEU A 207 -2.72 -13.24 -16.00
C LEU A 207 -3.49 -14.41 -16.64
N PRO A 208 -3.65 -14.53 -17.98
CA PRO A 208 -4.46 -15.59 -18.59
C PRO A 208 -3.99 -17.01 -18.19
N LYS A 209 -2.67 -17.22 -18.11
CA LYS A 209 -2.08 -18.49 -17.69
C LYS A 209 -2.29 -18.78 -16.20
N MET A 210 -2.36 -17.76 -15.35
CA MET A 210 -2.68 -17.92 -13.92
C MET A 210 -4.15 -18.30 -13.71
N VAL A 211 -5.05 -17.62 -14.45
CA VAL A 211 -6.50 -17.89 -14.42
C VAL A 211 -6.78 -19.32 -14.90
N SER A 212 -6.17 -19.77 -16.00
CA SER A 212 -6.40 -21.11 -16.54
C SER A 212 -6.00 -22.22 -15.55
N ARG A 213 -4.96 -21.98 -14.72
CA ARG A 213 -4.53 -22.87 -13.64
C ARG A 213 -5.30 -22.68 -12.33
N ARG A 214 -6.15 -21.67 -12.23
CA ARG A 214 -6.82 -21.21 -11.00
C ARG A 214 -5.84 -20.98 -9.85
N ARG A 215 -4.62 -20.54 -10.19
CA ARG A 215 -3.52 -20.41 -9.24
C ARG A 215 -2.52 -19.40 -9.76
N GLY A 216 -2.33 -18.35 -8.97
CA GLY A 216 -1.34 -17.32 -9.20
C GLY A 216 -1.51 -16.20 -8.19
N ALA A 217 -0.46 -15.38 -8.08
CA ALA A 217 -0.47 -14.18 -7.26
C ALA A 217 0.04 -12.99 -8.04
N VAL A 218 -0.81 -11.98 -8.22
CA VAL A 218 -0.40 -10.68 -8.76
C VAL A 218 -0.17 -9.72 -7.61
N VAL A 219 0.98 -9.08 -7.63
CA VAL A 219 1.46 -8.18 -6.60
C VAL A 219 1.82 -6.85 -7.22
N ASN A 220 1.01 -5.85 -6.91
CA ASN A 220 1.24 -4.49 -7.39
C ASN A 220 1.85 -3.63 -6.30
N VAL A 221 2.91 -2.92 -6.64
CA VAL A 221 3.61 -1.98 -5.76
C VAL A 221 2.88 -0.63 -5.75
N GLY A 222 2.08 -0.43 -4.71
CA GLY A 222 1.31 0.80 -4.47
C GLY A 222 2.12 1.93 -3.86
N SER A 223 1.45 2.92 -3.28
CA SER A 223 2.08 4.06 -2.60
C SER A 223 1.24 4.56 -1.42
N ALA A 224 1.90 5.10 -0.40
CA ALA A 224 1.28 5.69 0.78
C ALA A 224 0.37 6.87 0.43
N SER A 225 0.60 7.52 -0.72
CA SER A 225 -0.27 8.56 -1.27
C SER A 225 -1.72 8.12 -1.45
N THR A 226 -1.99 6.81 -1.52
CA THR A 226 -3.35 6.24 -1.69
C THR A 226 -3.98 5.74 -0.39
N VAL A 227 -3.22 5.68 0.70
CA VAL A 227 -3.66 5.02 1.95
C VAL A 227 -3.62 5.96 3.15
N ALA A 228 -2.60 6.81 3.22
CA ALA A 228 -2.32 7.62 4.40
C ALA A 228 -2.72 9.09 4.25
N LEU A 229 -2.90 9.56 3.01
CA LEU A 229 -3.04 10.98 2.72
C LEU A 229 -4.32 11.22 1.89
N PRO A 230 -5.15 12.22 2.27
CA PRO A 230 -6.35 12.56 1.51
C PRO A 230 -6.01 13.22 0.17
N SER A 231 -4.85 13.86 0.08
CA SER A 231 -4.30 14.44 -1.15
C SER A 231 -2.78 14.39 -1.11
N PHE A 232 -2.17 14.40 -2.30
CA PHE A 232 -0.72 14.42 -2.44
C PHE A 232 -0.33 15.58 -3.37
N PRO A 233 -0.31 16.83 -2.83
CA PRO A 233 -0.01 18.01 -3.62
C PRO A 233 1.38 17.87 -4.25
N LEU A 234 1.57 18.55 -5.38
CA LEU A 234 2.80 18.56 -6.17
C LEU A 234 3.18 17.22 -6.84
N HIS A 235 2.40 16.15 -6.65
CA HIS A 235 2.52 14.92 -7.45
C HIS A 235 1.16 14.34 -7.86
N ALA A 236 0.28 15.20 -8.40
CA ALA A 236 -1.11 14.87 -8.70
C ALA A 236 -1.28 13.61 -9.58
N ILE A 237 -0.69 13.59 -10.78
CA ILE A 237 -0.77 12.43 -11.68
C ILE A 237 -0.15 11.18 -11.07
N TYR A 238 1.02 11.27 -10.43
CA TYR A 238 1.60 10.11 -9.74
C TYR A 238 0.62 9.49 -8.73
N ALA A 239 0.03 10.29 -7.85
CA ALA A 239 -0.95 9.81 -6.88
C ALA A 239 -2.18 9.19 -7.56
N ALA A 240 -2.68 9.80 -8.63
CA ALA A 240 -3.77 9.26 -9.43
C ALA A 240 -3.43 7.90 -10.07
N THR A 241 -2.23 7.75 -10.65
CA THR A 241 -1.80 6.47 -11.23
C THR A 241 -1.67 5.37 -10.18
N LYS A 242 -1.25 5.70 -8.96
CA LYS A 242 -1.21 4.72 -7.86
C LYS A 242 -2.60 4.37 -7.35
N ALA A 243 -3.54 5.32 -7.37
CA ALA A 243 -4.95 5.04 -7.09
C ALA A 243 -5.58 4.12 -8.16
N PHE A 244 -5.19 4.28 -9.43
CA PHE A 244 -5.56 3.33 -10.49
C PHE A 244 -5.04 1.92 -10.19
N THR A 245 -3.73 1.77 -9.94
CA THR A 245 -3.12 0.46 -9.63
C THR A 245 -3.81 -0.20 -8.44
N GLU A 246 -4.14 0.62 -7.46
CA GLU A 246 -4.85 0.21 -6.26
C GLU A 246 -6.25 -0.34 -6.56
N TYR A 247 -7.04 0.40 -7.32
CA TYR A 247 -8.38 -0.01 -7.68
C TYR A 247 -8.37 -1.24 -8.59
N ALA A 248 -7.48 -1.27 -9.58
CA ALA A 248 -7.29 -2.43 -10.47
C ALA A 248 -6.96 -3.70 -9.68
N SER A 249 -6.12 -3.60 -8.65
CA SER A 249 -5.76 -4.74 -7.78
C SER A 249 -6.98 -5.35 -7.09
N LYS A 250 -7.92 -4.53 -6.62
CA LYS A 250 -9.17 -4.99 -6.00
C LYS A 250 -10.08 -5.66 -7.01
N THR A 251 -10.16 -5.12 -8.23
CA THR A 251 -10.99 -5.72 -9.28
C THR A 251 -10.47 -7.09 -9.69
N TYR A 252 -9.15 -7.27 -9.79
CA TYR A 252 -8.54 -8.57 -10.13
C TYR A 252 -8.79 -9.67 -9.08
N GLU A 253 -9.09 -9.32 -7.82
CA GLU A 253 -9.45 -10.30 -6.79
C GLU A 253 -10.77 -11.02 -7.11
N HIS A 254 -11.71 -10.33 -7.79
CA HIS A 254 -12.98 -10.92 -8.20
C HIS A 254 -12.85 -11.93 -9.34
N ASP A 255 -11.76 -11.88 -10.12
CA ASP A 255 -11.52 -12.75 -11.29
C ASP A 255 -10.88 -14.11 -10.92
N ASN A 256 -11.09 -14.62 -9.69
CA ASN A 256 -10.54 -15.88 -9.19
C ASN A 256 -8.99 -15.99 -9.18
N CYS A 257 -8.27 -14.87 -9.25
CA CYS A 257 -6.83 -14.82 -8.98
C CYS A 257 -6.58 -14.27 -7.56
N CYS A 258 -5.76 -14.97 -6.76
CA CYS A 258 -5.34 -14.49 -5.45
C CYS A 258 -4.42 -13.27 -5.61
N CYS A 259 -4.98 -12.07 -5.74
CA CYS A 259 -4.19 -10.85 -5.81
C CYS A 259 -3.71 -10.45 -4.40
N PHE A 260 -2.42 -10.16 -4.28
CA PHE A 260 -1.83 -9.67 -3.03
C PHE A 260 -1.38 -8.24 -3.23
N ARG A 261 -2.07 -7.30 -2.61
CA ARG A 261 -1.70 -5.89 -2.63
C ARG A 261 -0.45 -5.64 -1.76
N ILE A 262 0.64 -5.13 -2.36
CA ILE A 262 1.76 -4.55 -1.60
C ILE A 262 1.65 -3.03 -1.65
N ALA A 263 1.10 -2.44 -0.58
CA ALA A 263 1.16 -0.99 -0.38
C ALA A 263 2.57 -0.58 0.07
N VAL A 264 3.26 0.27 -0.70
CA VAL A 264 4.50 0.91 -0.26
C VAL A 264 4.15 2.05 0.68
N GLY A 265 4.26 1.75 1.97
CA GLY A 265 3.94 2.63 3.09
C GLY A 265 3.63 1.78 4.32
N PHE A 266 4.61 1.65 5.22
CA PHE A 266 4.63 0.81 6.45
C PHE A 266 4.23 -0.69 6.34
N ARG A 267 3.40 -1.13 5.39
CA ARG A 267 2.92 -2.52 5.24
C ARG A 267 3.87 -3.45 4.48
N ALA A 268 4.76 -2.90 3.66
CA ALA A 268 5.84 -3.65 3.02
C ALA A 268 7.05 -3.88 3.96
N TRP A 269 6.95 -3.47 5.23
CA TRP A 269 8.04 -3.51 6.21
C TRP A 269 8.58 -4.91 6.46
N GLU A 270 7.82 -6.01 6.33
CA GLU A 270 8.38 -7.35 6.55
C GLU A 270 9.30 -7.85 5.43
N LEU A 271 8.87 -7.70 4.17
CA LEU A 271 9.70 -8.00 3.00
C LEU A 271 10.87 -7.02 2.92
N MET A 272 10.63 -5.74 3.23
CA MET A 272 11.70 -4.75 3.34
C MET A 272 12.62 -4.98 4.55
N CYS A 273 12.18 -5.47 5.71
CA CYS A 273 13.05 -5.72 6.87
C CYS A 273 13.90 -6.97 6.73
N SER A 274 13.40 -7.98 6.01
CA SER A 274 14.24 -9.09 5.53
C SER A 274 15.30 -8.58 4.53
N ALA A 275 14.96 -7.57 3.71
CA ALA A 275 15.93 -6.89 2.83
C ALA A 275 16.82 -5.86 3.55
N ARG A 276 16.35 -5.21 4.61
CA ARG A 276 17.05 -4.16 5.38
C ARG A 276 18.12 -4.77 6.27
N ARG A 277 17.87 -5.95 6.85
CA ARG A 277 18.91 -6.76 7.51
C ARG A 277 20.02 -7.20 6.54
N ALA A 278 19.72 -7.33 5.23
CA ALA A 278 20.73 -7.63 4.21
C ALA A 278 21.45 -6.37 3.66
N LEU A 279 20.87 -5.18 3.81
CA LEU A 279 21.42 -3.90 3.31
C LEU A 279 22.15 -3.08 4.39
N GLN A 280 21.88 -3.31 5.68
CA GLN A 280 22.58 -2.63 6.78
C GLN A 280 24.02 -3.09 7.04
N CYS A 281 24.57 -4.01 6.23
CA CYS A 281 26.00 -4.34 6.27
C CYS A 281 26.87 -3.63 5.22
N ARG A 282 26.33 -2.84 4.28
CA ARG A 282 27.15 -2.07 3.32
C ARG A 282 26.54 -0.73 2.90
N THR A 283 26.24 0.13 3.86
CA THR A 283 26.45 1.57 3.65
C THR A 283 27.95 1.84 3.75
N MET A 284 28.68 1.53 2.68
CA MET A 284 30.07 1.97 2.52
C MET A 284 30.16 2.68 1.17
N ARG A 285 30.03 4.01 1.24
CA ARG A 285 30.54 5.05 0.34
C ARG A 285 30.63 4.66 -1.15
N LEU A 286 29.61 5.04 -1.90
CA LEU A 286 29.80 5.54 -3.26
C LEU A 286 29.42 7.03 -3.24
N THR A 287 30.22 7.82 -2.54
CA THR A 287 30.36 9.25 -2.81
C THR A 287 31.68 9.41 -3.53
N ASP A 288 31.55 9.76 -4.79
CA ASP A 288 32.53 10.35 -5.67
C ASP A 288 33.46 11.33 -4.93
N LYS A 289 34.76 11.06 -4.97
CA LYS A 289 35.85 12.04 -4.82
C LYS A 289 37.05 11.50 -5.60
N SER A 290 37.15 11.88 -6.87
CA SER A 290 38.43 11.93 -7.58
C SER A 290 39.31 13.03 -6.95
N PRO A 291 40.58 12.78 -6.60
CA PRO A 291 41.53 13.83 -6.31
C PRO A 291 42.19 14.33 -7.60
N THR A 292 42.06 15.63 -7.87
CA THR A 292 43.17 16.43 -8.40
C THR A 292 44.13 16.75 -7.27
#